data_AF-A0A356C1R0-F1
#
_entry.id   AF-A0A356C1R0-F1
#
_cell.length_a   1.000
_cell.length_b   1.000
_cell.length_c   1.000
_cell.angle_alpha   90.00
_cell.angle_beta   90.00
_cell.angle_gamma   90.00
#
_symmetry.space_group_name_H-M   'P 1'
#
loop_
_entity.id
_entity.type
_entity.pdbx_description
1 polymer ?
#
loop_
_entity_poly.entity_id
_entity_poly.type
_entity_poly.pdbx_seq_one_letter_code
_entity_poly.pdbx_strand_id
1 'polypeptide(L)'
;SWPGLDLVEHIPEGFEPGESCVIVVDCEPDRTGSISEGVKSAKRLVNIDHHQRGRGIGDIVYVEPSEAATCMIIYRLLLDLDVVFDQRIATALYGGILGDTGGFRHTNTNSEVLYIAGKLLEFGLNPALIAREIFSSQPLGFLRLLGVALSNLQTSQDGQLVWM
;
A
#
# COMPACT_ATOMS: atom_id res chain seq x y z
N SER A 1 8.41 -12.48 -10.79
CA SER A 1 7.64 -11.23 -10.95
C SER A 1 6.57 -11.21 -9.87
N TRP A 2 6.22 -10.04 -9.35
CA TRP A 2 5.14 -9.91 -8.38
C TRP A 2 3.78 -10.18 -9.06
N PRO A 3 2.85 -10.97 -8.45
CA PRO A 3 1.57 -11.28 -9.06
C PRO A 3 0.74 -10.02 -9.35
N GLY A 4 0.20 -9.91 -10.56
CA GLY A 4 -0.70 -8.79 -10.93
C GLY A 4 0.02 -7.56 -11.49
N LEU A 5 1.36 -7.53 -11.53
CA LEU A 5 2.09 -6.45 -12.23
C LEU A 5 1.74 -6.37 -13.72
N ASP A 6 1.37 -7.49 -14.32
CA ASP A 6 0.87 -7.59 -15.70
C ASP A 6 -0.42 -6.81 -15.95
N LEU A 7 -1.16 -6.44 -14.90
CA LEU A 7 -2.40 -5.69 -14.96
C LEU A 7 -2.21 -4.19 -14.68
N VAL A 8 -0.99 -3.77 -14.33
CA VAL A 8 -0.69 -2.37 -14.02
C VAL A 8 -0.43 -1.61 -15.31
N GLU A 9 -1.25 -0.62 -15.58
CA GLU A 9 -1.11 0.28 -16.73
C GLU A 9 -0.64 1.67 -16.27
N HIS A 10 0.29 2.25 -17.02
CA HIS A 10 0.70 3.63 -16.80
C HIS A 10 -0.27 4.57 -17.53
N ILE A 11 -1.14 5.22 -16.77
CA ILE A 11 -2.10 6.18 -17.32
C ILE A 11 -1.39 7.52 -17.58
N PRO A 12 -1.43 8.08 -18.80
CA PRO A 12 -0.77 9.34 -19.12
C PRO A 12 -1.51 10.55 -18.52
N GLU A 13 -0.86 11.72 -18.57
CA GLU A 13 -1.50 12.99 -18.25
C GLU A 13 -2.72 13.24 -19.14
N GLY A 14 -3.73 13.93 -18.60
CA GLY A 14 -5.00 14.17 -19.30
C GLY A 14 -5.93 12.95 -19.30
N PHE A 15 -5.79 12.05 -18.33
CA PHE A 15 -6.73 10.96 -18.10
C PHE A 15 -8.17 11.45 -18.02
N GLU A 16 -9.05 10.87 -18.82
CA GLU A 16 -10.51 11.09 -18.75
C GLU A 16 -11.20 9.74 -18.52
N PRO A 17 -11.92 9.56 -17.39
CA PRO A 17 -12.56 8.28 -17.06
C PRO A 17 -13.82 8.00 -17.88
N GLY A 18 -14.38 9.01 -18.55
CA GLY A 18 -15.66 8.93 -19.25
C GLY A 18 -16.78 8.49 -18.32
N GLU A 19 -17.51 7.44 -18.71
CA GLU A 19 -18.62 6.88 -17.93
C GLU A 19 -18.19 5.87 -16.85
N SER A 20 -16.87 5.68 -16.66
CA SER A 20 -16.33 4.65 -15.75
C SER A 20 -16.46 5.04 -14.28
N CYS A 21 -16.54 4.01 -13.43
CA CYS A 21 -16.32 4.16 -12.00
C CYS A 21 -14.82 4.10 -11.71
N VAL A 22 -14.30 5.07 -10.97
CA VAL A 22 -12.91 5.09 -10.51
C VAL A 22 -12.88 4.74 -9.02
N ILE A 23 -12.04 3.78 -8.66
CA ILE A 23 -11.80 3.38 -7.28
C ILE A 23 -10.36 3.76 -6.93
N VAL A 24 -10.21 4.72 -6.03
CA VAL A 24 -8.92 5.13 -5.47
C VAL A 24 -8.70 4.35 -4.18
N VAL A 25 -7.54 3.73 -4.07
CA VAL A 25 -7.14 2.96 -2.89
C VAL A 25 -5.87 3.54 -2.27
N ASP A 26 -5.77 3.48 -0.94
CA ASP A 26 -4.56 3.78 -0.16
C ASP A 26 -4.08 5.25 -0.21
N CYS A 27 -4.88 6.12 -0.81
CA CYS A 27 -4.64 7.55 -0.79
C CYS A 27 -5.89 8.35 -1.13
N GLU A 28 -5.84 9.63 -0.79
CA GLU A 28 -6.82 10.62 -1.26
C GLU A 28 -6.69 10.84 -2.78
N PRO A 29 -7.78 11.14 -3.51
CA PRO A 29 -7.74 11.40 -4.95
C PRO A 29 -6.70 12.44 -5.38
N ASP A 30 -6.45 13.46 -4.55
CA ASP A 30 -5.44 14.49 -4.85
C ASP A 30 -4.00 13.94 -4.88
N ARG A 31 -3.77 12.75 -4.32
CA ARG A 31 -2.48 12.05 -4.31
C ARG A 31 -2.27 11.11 -5.50
N THR A 32 -3.22 11.01 -6.43
CA THR A 32 -3.01 10.22 -7.65
C THR A 32 -2.11 10.91 -8.68
N GLY A 33 -1.47 12.03 -8.31
CA GLY A 33 -0.48 12.72 -9.12
C GLY A 33 -1.09 13.41 -10.33
N SER A 34 -0.47 13.26 -11.50
CA SER A 34 -0.84 13.98 -12.71
C SER A 34 -2.22 13.63 -13.30
N ILE A 35 -2.84 12.54 -12.82
CA ILE A 35 -4.19 12.12 -13.23
C ILE A 35 -5.29 12.58 -12.24
N SER A 36 -4.95 13.32 -11.18
CA SER A 36 -5.90 13.72 -10.13
C SER A 36 -7.17 14.40 -10.65
N GLU A 37 -7.06 15.34 -11.58
CA GLU A 37 -8.24 16.00 -12.18
C GLU A 37 -9.12 15.02 -12.96
N GLY A 38 -8.51 14.07 -13.67
CA GLY A 38 -9.21 12.98 -14.34
C GLY A 38 -9.96 12.09 -13.35
N VAL A 39 -9.30 11.65 -12.29
CA VAL A 39 -9.89 10.84 -11.22
C VAL A 39 -11.08 11.55 -10.57
N LYS A 40 -10.95 12.85 -10.27
CA LYS A 40 -12.01 13.66 -9.64
C LYS A 40 -13.19 13.97 -10.58
N SER A 41 -13.00 13.86 -11.89
CA SER A 41 -14.08 14.04 -12.88
C SER A 41 -14.85 12.76 -13.20
N ALA A 42 -14.51 11.64 -12.55
CA ALA A 42 -15.21 10.38 -12.73
C ALA A 42 -16.70 10.47 -12.42
N LYS A 43 -17.53 9.81 -13.25
CA LYS A 43 -18.98 9.71 -13.02
C LYS A 43 -19.33 9.09 -11.67
N ARG A 44 -18.49 8.14 -11.22
CA ARG A 44 -18.55 7.59 -9.87
C ARG A 44 -17.13 7.50 -9.34
N LEU A 45 -16.88 8.11 -8.19
CA LEU A 45 -15.62 8.06 -7.47
C LEU A 45 -15.82 7.34 -6.13
N VAL A 46 -15.06 6.27 -5.92
CA VAL A 46 -14.97 5.54 -4.66
C VAL A 46 -13.58 5.74 -4.07
N ASN A 47 -13.48 6.06 -2.79
CA ASN A 47 -12.22 6.13 -2.07
C ASN A 47 -12.22 5.13 -0.90
N ILE A 48 -11.19 4.29 -0.85
CA ILE A 48 -10.93 3.32 0.22
C ILE A 48 -9.51 3.56 0.77
N ASP A 49 -9.39 3.97 2.03
CA ASP A 49 -8.11 4.36 2.61
C ASP A 49 -8.04 4.06 4.11
N HIS A 50 -6.85 4.08 4.68
CA HIS A 50 -6.60 3.98 6.13
C HIS A 50 -5.74 5.14 6.68
N HIS A 51 -5.38 6.13 5.86
CA HIS A 51 -4.54 7.24 6.32
C HIS A 51 -5.32 8.28 7.15
N GLN A 52 -4.71 8.77 8.24
CA GLN A 52 -5.22 9.88 9.06
C GLN A 52 -4.98 11.24 8.39
N ARG A 53 -5.67 11.55 7.29
CA ARG A 53 -5.51 12.83 6.55
C ARG A 53 -6.80 13.60 6.32
N GLY A 54 -7.94 12.94 6.50
CA GLY A 54 -9.26 13.53 6.36
C GLY A 54 -10.26 12.45 6.01
N ARG A 55 -11.51 12.85 5.74
CA ARG A 55 -12.52 11.91 5.26
C ARG A 55 -12.21 11.41 3.85
N GLY A 56 -11.46 12.15 3.02
CA GLY A 56 -11.30 11.90 1.59
C GLY A 56 -12.43 12.52 0.75
N ILE A 57 -12.34 12.37 -0.57
CA ILE A 57 -13.30 12.89 -1.55
C ILE A 57 -13.82 11.73 -2.42
N GLY A 58 -15.12 11.73 -2.73
CA GLY A 58 -15.77 10.74 -3.59
C GLY A 58 -17.28 10.65 -3.33
N ASP A 59 -17.99 9.94 -4.20
CA ASP A 59 -19.40 9.59 -4.00
C ASP A 59 -19.57 8.55 -2.89
N ILE A 60 -18.61 7.63 -2.79
CA ILE A 60 -18.52 6.63 -1.73
C ILE A 60 -17.14 6.73 -1.12
N VAL A 61 -17.09 6.88 0.20
CA VAL A 61 -15.86 7.15 0.91
C VAL A 61 -15.81 6.28 2.15
N TYR A 62 -14.84 5.39 2.20
CA TYR A 62 -14.61 4.46 3.30
C TYR A 62 -13.16 4.60 3.77
N VAL A 63 -12.95 5.47 4.76
CA VAL A 63 -11.65 5.73 5.35
C VAL A 63 -11.68 5.29 6.81
N GLU A 64 -10.88 4.29 7.16
CA GLU A 64 -10.80 3.76 8.53
C GLU A 64 -9.37 3.84 9.07
N PRO A 65 -9.02 4.94 9.75
CA PRO A 65 -7.66 5.14 10.20
C PRO A 65 -7.22 4.30 11.40
N SER A 66 -8.12 3.52 12.01
CA SER A 66 -7.73 2.51 12.99
C SER A 66 -7.12 1.25 12.35
N GLU A 67 -7.27 1.08 11.04
CA GLU A 67 -6.77 -0.09 10.33
C GLU A 67 -5.27 -0.02 10.08
N ALA A 68 -4.62 -1.18 10.20
CA ALA A 68 -3.18 -1.28 10.05
C ALA A 68 -2.71 -1.05 8.60
N ALA A 69 -3.58 -1.34 7.63
CA ALA A 69 -3.30 -1.25 6.20
C ALA A 69 -4.61 -1.13 5.41
N THR A 70 -4.60 -0.46 4.26
CA THR A 70 -5.75 -0.49 3.32
C THR A 70 -6.10 -1.91 2.89
N CYS A 71 -5.10 -2.81 2.78
CA CYS A 71 -5.33 -4.21 2.46
C CYS A 71 -6.16 -4.98 3.51
N MET A 72 -6.22 -4.54 4.77
CA MET A 72 -7.11 -5.12 5.79
C MET A 72 -8.58 -4.82 5.45
N ILE A 73 -8.86 -3.59 5.00
CA ILE A 73 -10.18 -3.17 4.53
C ILE A 73 -10.58 -3.97 3.29
N ILE A 74 -9.69 -4.02 2.29
CA ILE A 74 -9.94 -4.77 1.05
C ILE A 74 -10.17 -6.25 1.32
N TYR A 75 -9.42 -6.87 2.24
CA TYR A 75 -9.64 -8.26 2.65
C TYR A 75 -11.08 -8.51 3.10
N ARG A 76 -11.61 -7.68 4.01
CA ARG A 76 -13.00 -7.81 4.50
C ARG A 76 -14.03 -7.54 3.41
N LEU A 77 -13.82 -6.52 2.59
CA LEU A 77 -14.71 -6.22 1.46
C LEU A 77 -14.78 -7.38 0.46
N LEU A 78 -13.64 -8.02 0.15
CA LEU A 78 -13.63 -9.16 -0.76
C LEU A 78 -14.35 -10.38 -0.18
N LEU A 79 -14.27 -10.59 1.14
CA LEU A 79 -15.06 -11.63 1.83
C LEU A 79 -16.57 -11.32 1.77
N ASP A 80 -16.97 -10.08 2.06
CA ASP A 80 -18.37 -9.64 2.02
C ASP A 80 -18.97 -9.73 0.60
N LEU A 81 -18.13 -9.70 -0.43
CA LEU A 81 -18.48 -9.85 -1.84
C LEU A 81 -18.40 -11.31 -2.34
N ASP A 82 -18.16 -12.28 -1.45
CA ASP A 82 -17.99 -13.70 -1.79
C ASP A 82 -16.91 -13.97 -2.85
N VAL A 83 -15.86 -13.14 -2.89
CA VAL A 83 -14.75 -13.33 -3.84
C VAL A 83 -13.91 -14.53 -3.41
N VAL A 84 -13.73 -15.48 -4.33
CA VAL A 84 -12.86 -16.64 -4.11
C VAL A 84 -11.40 -16.21 -4.24
N PHE A 85 -10.63 -16.41 -3.17
CA PHE A 85 -9.22 -16.03 -3.16
C PHE A 85 -8.39 -17.06 -3.91
N ASP A 86 -7.48 -16.57 -4.74
CA ASP A 86 -6.39 -17.35 -5.30
C ASP A 86 -5.05 -16.89 -4.69
N GLN A 87 -3.97 -17.55 -5.10
CA GLN A 87 -2.63 -17.19 -4.63
C GLN A 87 -2.24 -15.75 -5.05
N ARG A 88 -2.76 -15.21 -6.16
CA ARG A 88 -2.44 -13.86 -6.63
C ARG A 88 -3.04 -12.81 -5.70
N ILE A 89 -4.34 -12.92 -5.42
CA ILE A 89 -5.08 -12.06 -4.48
C ILE A 89 -4.42 -12.13 -3.11
N ALA A 90 -4.18 -13.36 -2.62
CA ALA A 90 -3.60 -13.53 -1.29
C ALA A 90 -2.19 -12.92 -1.20
N THR A 91 -1.37 -13.04 -2.25
CA THR A 91 -0.02 -12.43 -2.29
C THR A 91 -0.09 -10.91 -2.27
N ALA A 92 -1.01 -10.30 -3.03
CA ALA A 92 -1.18 -8.84 -3.04
C ALA A 92 -1.63 -8.30 -1.67
N LEU A 93 -2.64 -8.93 -1.06
CA LEU A 93 -3.13 -8.56 0.27
C LEU A 93 -2.04 -8.73 1.34
N TYR A 94 -1.34 -9.86 1.34
CA TYR A 94 -0.26 -10.12 2.29
C TYR A 94 0.87 -9.11 2.13
N GLY A 95 1.23 -8.77 0.89
CA GLY A 95 2.26 -7.79 0.59
C GLY A 95 1.95 -6.40 1.12
N GLY A 96 0.72 -5.90 0.90
CA GLY A 96 0.29 -4.61 1.43
C GLY A 96 0.28 -4.57 2.96
N ILE A 97 -0.27 -5.61 3.61
CA ILE A 97 -0.25 -5.74 5.07
C ILE A 97 1.20 -5.77 5.59
N LEU A 98 2.08 -6.52 4.94
CA LEU A 98 3.48 -6.62 5.31
C LEU A 98 4.19 -5.26 5.17
N GLY A 99 3.88 -4.49 4.12
CA GLY A 99 4.43 -3.15 3.87
C GLY A 99 4.06 -2.17 4.97
N ASP A 100 2.76 -1.96 5.20
CA ASP A 100 2.26 -0.91 6.12
C ASP A 100 2.55 -1.23 7.60
N THR A 101 2.80 -2.50 7.92
CA THR A 101 3.21 -2.91 9.27
C THR A 101 4.72 -2.95 9.47
N GLY A 102 5.50 -2.54 8.45
CA GLY A 102 6.95 -2.57 8.49
C GLY A 102 7.50 -3.97 8.70
N GLY A 103 6.89 -4.97 8.07
CA GLY A 103 7.17 -6.37 8.32
C GLY A 103 6.77 -6.82 9.72
N PHE A 104 5.58 -6.40 10.18
CA PHE A 104 5.02 -6.70 11.50
C PHE A 104 5.81 -6.14 12.70
N ARG A 105 6.58 -5.06 12.50
CA ARG A 105 7.40 -4.43 13.54
C ARG A 105 6.84 -3.11 14.02
N HIS A 106 5.90 -2.52 13.29
CA HIS A 106 5.27 -1.25 13.65
C HIS A 106 4.15 -1.45 14.67
N THR A 107 3.83 -0.38 15.39
CA THR A 107 2.84 -0.37 16.49
C THR A 107 1.41 -0.67 16.04
N ASN A 108 1.11 -0.52 14.74
CA ASN A 108 -0.15 -0.92 14.12
C ASN A 108 -0.28 -2.45 13.94
N THR A 109 0.74 -3.25 14.25
CA THR A 109 0.67 -4.71 14.21
C THR A 109 -0.13 -5.23 15.42
N ASN A 110 -1.37 -5.66 15.19
CA ASN A 110 -2.25 -6.22 16.22
C ASN A 110 -2.57 -7.71 15.98
N SER A 111 -3.40 -8.31 16.83
CA SER A 111 -3.78 -9.73 16.72
C SER A 111 -4.54 -10.06 15.44
N GLU A 112 -5.38 -9.14 14.95
CA GLU A 112 -6.15 -9.34 13.72
C GLU A 112 -5.23 -9.34 12.49
N VAL A 113 -4.27 -8.41 12.44
CA VAL A 113 -3.22 -8.36 11.40
C VAL A 113 -2.52 -9.70 11.26
N LEU A 114 -2.04 -10.25 12.39
CA LEU A 114 -1.31 -11.52 12.38
C LEU A 114 -2.23 -12.71 12.04
N TYR A 115 -3.50 -12.67 12.47
CA TYR A 115 -4.49 -13.67 12.12
C TYR A 115 -4.77 -13.69 10.61
N ILE A 116 -5.06 -12.54 10.02
CA ILE A 116 -5.33 -12.40 8.57
C ILE A 116 -4.09 -12.79 7.78
N ALA A 117 -2.90 -12.30 8.17
CA ALA A 117 -1.65 -12.69 7.53
C ALA A 117 -1.46 -14.22 7.56
N GLY A 118 -1.72 -14.87 8.69
CA GLY A 118 -1.70 -16.34 8.82
C GLY A 118 -2.70 -17.04 7.89
N LYS A 119 -3.92 -16.50 7.77
CA LYS A 119 -4.93 -17.03 6.83
C LYS A 119 -4.50 -16.91 5.37
N LEU A 120 -3.88 -15.81 4.99
CA LEU A 120 -3.37 -15.64 3.64
C LEU A 120 -2.24 -16.64 3.32
N LEU A 121 -1.46 -17.09 4.30
CA LEU A 121 -0.43 -18.12 4.07
C LEU A 121 -1.00 -19.48 3.67
N GLU A 122 -2.26 -19.80 3.98
CA GLU A 122 -2.93 -21.05 3.61
C GLU A 122 -3.00 -21.23 2.07
N PHE A 123 -2.84 -20.15 1.29
CA PHE A 123 -2.81 -20.16 -0.18
C PHE A 123 -1.43 -20.46 -0.78
N GLY A 124 -0.47 -20.93 0.03
CA GLY A 124 0.84 -21.38 -0.45
C GLY A 124 1.82 -20.24 -0.76
N LEU A 125 1.71 -19.12 -0.05
CA LEU A 125 2.63 -17.98 -0.20
C LEU A 125 3.99 -18.30 0.43
N ASN A 126 5.04 -17.66 -0.10
CA ASN A 126 6.35 -17.66 0.53
C ASN A 126 6.62 -16.29 1.17
N PRO A 127 6.40 -16.12 2.50
CA PRO A 127 6.54 -14.83 3.16
C PRO A 127 7.97 -14.30 3.13
N ALA A 128 8.98 -15.18 3.11
CA ALA A 128 10.38 -14.77 3.01
C ALA A 128 10.71 -14.18 1.64
N LEU A 129 10.20 -14.77 0.55
CA LEU A 129 10.35 -14.20 -0.79
C LEU A 129 9.61 -12.87 -0.91
N ILE A 130 8.38 -12.78 -0.40
CA ILE A 130 7.61 -11.53 -0.42
C ILE A 130 8.36 -10.43 0.34
N ALA A 131 8.82 -10.70 1.57
CA ALA A 131 9.59 -9.74 2.36
C ALA A 131 10.88 -9.30 1.65
N ARG A 132 11.58 -10.23 0.99
CA ARG A 132 12.78 -9.92 0.22
C ARG A 132 12.48 -8.97 -0.94
N GLU A 133 11.41 -9.22 -1.70
CA GLU A 133 11.05 -8.37 -2.83
C GLU A 133 10.63 -6.96 -2.38
N ILE A 134 9.91 -6.83 -1.27
CA ILE A 134 9.49 -5.51 -0.75
C ILE A 134 10.67 -4.75 -0.13
N PHE A 135 11.50 -5.39 0.70
CA PHE A 135 12.46 -4.67 1.55
C PHE A 135 13.92 -4.80 1.10
N SER A 136 14.27 -5.82 0.32
CA SER A 136 15.68 -6.21 0.09
C SER A 136 16.12 -6.24 -1.38
N SER A 137 15.27 -5.83 -2.31
CA SER A 137 15.59 -5.74 -3.75
C SER A 137 16.14 -4.36 -4.15
N GLN A 138 17.21 -3.90 -3.50
CA GLN A 138 17.78 -2.56 -3.74
C GLN A 138 18.85 -2.57 -4.85
N PRO A 139 18.80 -1.63 -5.82
CA PRO A 139 19.83 -1.53 -6.87
C PRO A 139 21.16 -1.05 -6.31
N LEU A 140 22.27 -1.37 -6.99
CA LEU A 140 23.62 -0.93 -6.58
C LEU A 140 23.72 0.60 -6.41
N GLY A 141 23.03 1.37 -7.25
CA GLY A 141 22.96 2.82 -7.14
C GLY A 141 22.37 3.30 -5.81
N PHE A 142 21.33 2.62 -5.32
CA PHE A 142 20.75 2.90 -4.00
C PHE A 142 21.77 2.64 -2.89
N LEU A 143 22.48 1.51 -2.92
CA LEU A 143 23.49 1.19 -1.90
C LEU A 143 24.64 2.21 -1.88
N ARG A 144 25.06 2.71 -3.06
CA ARG A 144 26.06 3.78 -3.15
C ARG A 144 25.55 5.09 -2.56
N LEU A 145 24.32 5.48 -2.88
CA LEU A 145 23.70 6.68 -2.34
C LEU A 145 23.52 6.59 -0.81
N LEU A 146 23.10 5.43 -0.31
CA LEU A 146 23.01 5.17 1.13
C LEU A 146 24.38 5.33 1.81
N GLY A 147 25.45 4.85 1.18
CA GLY A 147 26.81 5.06 1.69
C GLY A 147 27.19 6.54 1.78
N VAL A 148 26.82 7.35 0.78
CA VAL A 148 27.02 8.81 0.81
C VAL A 148 26.20 9.44 1.93
N ALA A 149 24.92 9.11 2.04
CA ALA A 149 24.04 9.61 3.09
C ALA A 149 24.58 9.31 4.51
N LEU A 150 24.94 8.05 4.77
CA LEU A 150 25.48 7.61 6.05
C LEU A 150 26.82 8.28 6.39
N SER A 151 27.66 8.55 5.38
CA SER A 151 28.94 9.24 5.58
C SER A 151 28.79 10.73 5.92
N ASN A 152 27.62 11.32 5.68
CA ASN A 152 27.31 12.72 5.96
C ASN A 152 26.40 12.92 7.17
N LEU A 153 26.18 11.88 7.99
CA LEU A 153 25.37 12.00 9.19
C LEU A 153 25.94 13.04 10.15
N GLN A 154 25.05 13.86 10.68
CA GLN A 154 25.30 14.80 11.75
C GLN A 154 24.62 14.28 13.02
N THR A 155 25.19 14.63 14.17
CA THR A 155 24.69 14.18 15.46
C THR A 155 24.74 15.30 16.50
N SER A 156 23.81 15.27 17.44
CA SER A 156 23.74 16.17 18.60
C SER A 156 23.22 15.40 19.82
N GLN A 157 23.25 16.03 20.99
CA GLN A 157 22.77 15.48 22.26
C GLN A 157 23.36 14.08 22.53
N ASP A 158 24.69 13.96 22.41
CA ASP A 158 25.43 12.72 22.64
C ASP A 158 24.91 11.51 21.82
N GLY A 159 24.37 11.75 20.61
CA GLY A 159 23.88 10.68 19.74
C GLY A 159 22.38 10.42 19.80
N GLN A 160 21.63 11.16 20.63
CA GLN A 160 20.17 11.01 20.70
C GLN A 160 19.45 11.63 19.49
N LEU A 161 20.09 12.60 18.83
CA LEU A 161 19.59 13.21 17.60
C LEU A 161 20.58 12.96 16.48
N VAL A 162 20.13 12.32 15.41
CA VAL A 162 20.91 12.06 14.19
C VAL A 162 20.13 12.53 12.98
N TRP A 163 20.77 13.26 12.07
CA TRP A 163 20.17 13.71 10.81
C TRP A 163 21.20 13.69 9.67
N MET A 164 20.71 13.84 8.44
CA MET A 164 21.47 13.92 7.20
C MET A 164 20.89 15.02 6.32
#